data_AF-A0A3P1X9R6-F1
#
_entry.id   AF-A0A3P1X9R6-F1
#
_cell.length_a   1.000
_cell.length_b   1.000
_cell.length_c   1.000
_cell.angle_alpha   90.00
_cell.angle_beta   90.00
_cell.angle_gamma   90.00
#
_symmetry.space_group_name_H-M   'P 1'
#
loop_
_entity.id
_entity.type
_entity.pdbx_description
1 polymer ?
#
loop_
_entity_poly.entity_id
_entity_poly.type
_entity_poly.pdbx_seq_one_letter_code
_entity_poly.pdbx_strand_id
1 'polypeptide(L)'
;RGGTASEGAGILFKNGASGTVANSVIMDNTATGFGGGIYISGGYNGGCTVRTGDALIYNTEISHNRASTGAGIYNDGSAFLSVNNTVSGNIAPTAAGFYNNGGNPNMRNTIIWGNLTDGALGADVFNASGMPEWKHSNVAGWNASLGKDAGRNIDRNPVFRRKGYDDDLTPRNDG
;
A
#
# COMPACT_ATOMS: atom_id res chain seq x y z
N ARG A 1 -3.78 -11.67 -10.71
CA ARG A 1 -2.77 -11.01 -11.56
C ARG A 1 -3.46 -10.54 -12.84
N GLY A 2 -3.00 -9.46 -13.46
CA GLY A 2 -3.50 -9.00 -14.77
C GLY A 2 -4.90 -8.38 -14.78
N GLY A 3 -5.44 -8.01 -13.61
CA GLY A 3 -6.77 -7.44 -13.50
C GLY A 3 -6.83 -6.00 -14.03
N THR A 4 -7.96 -5.61 -14.60
CA THR A 4 -8.24 -4.24 -15.04
C THR A 4 -9.58 -3.76 -14.50
N ALA A 5 -9.60 -2.62 -13.83
CA ALA A 5 -10.84 -2.03 -13.30
C ALA A 5 -10.70 -0.50 -13.16
N SER A 6 -11.76 0.18 -12.70
CA SER A 6 -11.65 1.58 -12.28
C SER A 6 -11.00 1.72 -10.91
N GLU A 7 -11.30 0.80 -10.00
CA GLU A 7 -10.87 0.80 -8.60
C GLU A 7 -10.57 -0.65 -8.17
N GLY A 8 -9.51 -0.86 -7.40
CA GLY A 8 -9.23 -2.17 -6.78
C GLY A 8 -9.05 -3.28 -7.82
N ALA A 9 -8.24 -3.04 -8.85
CA ALA A 9 -8.13 -3.94 -10.00
C ALA A 9 -7.63 -5.34 -9.62
N GLY A 10 -6.85 -5.46 -8.54
CA GLY A 10 -6.60 -6.73 -7.88
C GLY A 10 -7.71 -7.11 -6.89
N ILE A 11 -7.89 -6.28 -5.86
CA ILE A 11 -8.87 -6.51 -4.79
C ILE A 11 -9.58 -5.20 -4.43
N LEU A 12 -10.91 -5.28 -4.26
CA LEU A 12 -11.76 -4.18 -3.85
C LEU A 12 -12.51 -4.54 -2.55
N PHE A 13 -12.15 -3.88 -1.46
CA PHE A 13 -12.98 -3.82 -0.24
C PHE A 13 -13.81 -2.54 -0.30
N LYS A 14 -15.12 -2.66 -0.51
CA LYS A 14 -16.01 -1.50 -0.69
C LYS A 14 -16.99 -1.35 0.47
N ASN A 15 -17.31 -0.11 0.85
CA ASN A 15 -18.37 0.21 1.82
C ASN A 15 -18.16 -0.44 3.20
N GLY A 16 -16.91 -0.50 3.67
CA GLY A 16 -16.56 -1.12 4.95
C GLY A 16 -16.61 -2.65 4.91
N ALA A 17 -16.50 -3.24 3.72
CA ALA A 17 -16.38 -4.70 3.59
C ALA A 17 -15.18 -5.20 4.41
N SER A 18 -15.44 -6.22 5.22
CA SER A 18 -14.43 -6.97 5.94
C SER A 18 -13.91 -8.10 5.07
N GLY A 19 -12.69 -8.55 5.35
CA GLY A 19 -12.15 -9.77 4.76
C GLY A 19 -10.65 -9.89 4.97
N THR A 20 -10.10 -11.04 4.59
CA THR A 20 -8.69 -11.35 4.75
C THR A 20 -8.05 -11.65 3.41
N VAL A 21 -6.99 -10.93 3.10
CA VAL A 21 -6.03 -11.25 2.05
C VAL A 21 -4.80 -11.82 2.74
N ALA A 22 -4.50 -13.10 2.53
CA ALA A 22 -3.40 -13.77 3.20
C ALA A 22 -2.55 -14.57 2.21
N ASN A 23 -1.24 -14.61 2.42
CA ASN A 23 -0.31 -15.50 1.71
C ASN A 23 -0.45 -15.40 0.17
N SER A 24 -0.61 -14.18 -0.32
CA SER A 24 -1.00 -13.92 -1.71
C SER A 24 0.06 -13.11 -2.45
N VAL A 25 -0.01 -13.15 -3.79
CA VAL A 25 0.76 -12.27 -4.67
C VAL A 25 -0.21 -11.52 -5.58
N ILE A 26 -0.29 -10.21 -5.38
CA ILE A 26 -1.17 -9.30 -6.11
C ILE A 26 -0.29 -8.46 -7.03
N MET A 27 -0.20 -8.88 -8.30
CA MET A 27 0.65 -8.21 -9.26
C MET A 27 0.07 -8.01 -10.65
N ASP A 28 0.66 -7.08 -11.38
CA ASP A 28 0.32 -6.69 -12.76
C ASP A 28 -1.13 -6.25 -12.95
N ASN A 29 -1.76 -5.68 -11.93
CA ASN A 29 -3.13 -5.17 -12.04
C ASN A 29 -3.09 -3.68 -12.38
N THR A 30 -4.05 -3.22 -13.19
CA THR A 30 -4.15 -1.83 -13.65
C THR A 30 -5.52 -1.26 -13.32
N ALA A 31 -5.56 -0.29 -12.40
CA ALA A 31 -6.74 0.54 -12.16
C ALA A 31 -6.63 1.85 -12.95
N THR A 32 -7.72 2.34 -13.55
CA THR A 32 -7.70 3.68 -14.16
C THR A 32 -7.80 4.80 -13.11
N GLY A 33 -8.42 4.53 -11.96
CA GLY A 33 -8.54 5.44 -10.82
C GLY A 33 -7.58 5.07 -9.70
N PHE A 34 -8.02 4.18 -8.82
CA PHE A 34 -7.44 4.02 -7.48
C PHE A 34 -7.15 2.56 -7.13
N GLY A 35 -6.06 2.32 -6.40
CA GLY A 35 -5.79 0.99 -5.83
C GLY A 35 -5.59 -0.06 -6.92
N GLY A 36 -4.50 0.04 -7.68
CA GLY A 36 -4.17 -0.94 -8.72
C GLY A 36 -4.14 -2.35 -8.16
N GLY A 37 -3.40 -2.55 -7.07
CA GLY A 37 -3.38 -3.78 -6.30
C GLY A 37 -4.62 -3.91 -5.43
N ILE A 38 -4.76 -3.03 -4.43
CA ILE A 38 -5.85 -3.07 -3.46
C ILE A 38 -6.47 -1.69 -3.29
N TYR A 39 -7.79 -1.62 -3.38
CA TYR A 39 -8.56 -0.49 -2.92
C TYR A 39 -9.40 -0.88 -1.70
N ILE A 40 -9.36 -0.06 -0.67
CA ILE A 40 -10.13 -0.25 0.56
C ILE A 40 -10.93 1.03 0.80
N SER A 41 -12.25 0.95 0.84
CA SER A 41 -13.12 2.03 1.32
C SER A 41 -14.02 1.59 2.44
N GLY A 42 -14.23 2.50 3.38
CA GLY A 42 -15.15 2.35 4.49
C GLY A 42 -14.59 2.94 5.77
N GLY A 43 -15.29 3.92 6.35
CA GLY A 43 -14.96 4.48 7.66
C GLY A 43 -15.23 5.96 7.85
N TYR A 44 -15.54 6.73 6.79
CA TYR A 44 -16.03 8.10 6.95
C TYR A 44 -17.52 8.14 7.31
N ASN A 45 -17.81 7.87 8.58
CA ASN A 45 -18.97 8.40 9.30
C ASN A 45 -18.52 8.71 10.74
N GLY A 46 -17.76 9.79 10.92
CA GLY A 46 -17.69 10.50 12.20
C GLY A 46 -16.93 9.86 13.37
N GLY A 47 -15.83 9.14 13.14
CA GLY A 47 -14.90 8.78 14.21
C GLY A 47 -15.10 7.38 14.80
N CYS A 48 -15.00 6.35 13.97
CA CYS A 48 -14.99 4.97 14.47
C CYS A 48 -13.55 4.55 14.80
N THR A 49 -13.15 4.75 16.05
CA THR A 49 -12.01 4.04 16.64
C THR A 49 -12.39 2.57 16.76
N VAL A 50 -11.72 1.70 15.99
CA VAL A 50 -11.75 0.24 16.15
C VAL A 50 -13.09 -0.42 15.80
N ARG A 51 -13.40 -0.56 14.50
CA ARG A 51 -14.25 -1.69 14.09
C ARG A 51 -13.34 -2.92 14.01
N THR A 52 -13.62 -3.93 14.81
CA THR A 52 -12.95 -5.24 14.78
C THR A 52 -13.30 -6.07 13.52
N GLY A 53 -13.63 -5.40 12.41
CA GLY A 53 -14.06 -5.98 11.15
C GLY A 53 -13.49 -5.27 9.92
N ASP A 54 -12.40 -4.51 10.04
CA ASP A 54 -11.74 -3.94 8.86
C ASP A 54 -10.92 -5.02 8.12
N ALA A 55 -10.53 -4.74 6.87
CA ALA A 55 -9.74 -5.67 6.07
C ALA A 55 -8.41 -6.04 6.77
N LEU A 56 -8.02 -7.32 6.66
CA LEU A 56 -6.71 -7.82 7.07
C LEU A 56 -5.92 -8.16 5.81
N ILE A 57 -4.75 -7.55 5.65
CA ILE A 57 -3.76 -7.93 4.65
C ILE A 57 -2.57 -8.52 5.39
N TYR A 58 -2.27 -9.78 5.12
CA TYR A 58 -1.26 -10.54 5.85
C TYR A 58 -0.32 -11.30 4.90
N ASN A 59 0.99 -11.21 5.13
CA ASN A 59 1.99 -12.01 4.42
C ASN A 59 1.78 -12.01 2.89
N THR A 60 1.57 -10.82 2.33
CA THR A 60 1.17 -10.64 0.93
C THR A 60 2.16 -9.73 0.22
N GLU A 61 2.49 -10.10 -1.01
CA GLU A 61 3.24 -9.27 -1.96
C GLU A 61 2.28 -8.48 -2.83
N ILE A 62 2.49 -7.16 -2.94
CA ILE A 62 1.71 -6.25 -3.77
C ILE A 62 2.67 -5.49 -4.68
N SER A 63 2.76 -5.93 -5.94
CA SER A 63 3.84 -5.52 -6.85
C SER A 63 3.40 -5.27 -8.29
N HIS A 64 4.13 -4.42 -9.02
CA HIS A 64 3.88 -4.13 -10.44
C HIS A 64 2.46 -3.67 -10.80
N ASN A 65 1.71 -3.17 -9.82
CA ASN A 65 0.39 -2.64 -10.07
C ASN A 65 0.46 -1.19 -10.55
N ARG A 66 -0.54 -0.77 -11.30
CA ARG A 66 -0.66 0.58 -11.88
C ARG A 66 -1.98 1.22 -11.49
N ALA A 67 -1.94 2.51 -11.15
CA ALA A 67 -3.14 3.31 -10.91
C ALA A 67 -2.84 4.81 -11.09
N SER A 68 -3.87 5.66 -11.12
CA SER A 68 -3.67 7.11 -11.03
C SER A 68 -3.20 7.53 -9.62
N THR A 69 -3.71 6.86 -8.58
CA THR A 69 -3.30 7.09 -7.19
C THR A 69 -3.28 5.78 -6.40
N GLY A 70 -2.26 5.59 -5.54
CA GLY A 70 -2.20 4.44 -4.64
C GLY A 70 -2.11 3.12 -5.40
N ALA A 71 -1.16 3.00 -6.34
CA ALA A 71 -1.10 1.83 -7.22
C ALA A 71 -0.95 0.51 -6.48
N GLY A 72 -0.17 0.43 -5.40
CA GLY A 72 -0.14 -0.71 -4.51
C GLY A 72 -1.42 -0.80 -3.70
N ILE A 73 -1.58 0.15 -2.77
CA ILE A 73 -2.74 0.23 -1.89
C ILE A 73 -3.31 1.65 -1.90
N TYR A 74 -4.62 1.76 -2.09
CA TYR A 74 -5.39 2.98 -1.82
C TYR A 74 -6.34 2.74 -0.66
N ASN A 75 -6.23 3.55 0.39
CA ASN A 75 -7.15 3.53 1.52
C ASN A 75 -8.02 4.79 1.52
N ASP A 76 -9.33 4.59 1.50
CA ASP A 76 -10.36 5.63 1.60
C ASP A 76 -11.06 5.57 2.95
N GLY A 77 -10.33 6.01 3.99
CA GLY A 77 -10.92 6.20 5.31
C GLY A 77 -11.04 4.95 6.20
N SER A 78 -10.43 3.82 5.87
CA SER A 78 -10.48 2.59 6.70
C SER A 78 -9.38 2.51 7.75
N ALA A 79 -9.59 1.70 8.80
CA ALA A 79 -8.59 1.35 9.82
C ALA A 79 -8.12 -0.11 9.67
N PHE A 80 -7.91 -0.55 8.43
CA PHE A 80 -7.44 -1.90 8.08
C PHE A 80 -6.10 -2.26 8.74
N LEU A 81 -5.85 -3.55 8.87
CA LEU A 81 -4.62 -4.10 9.46
C LEU A 81 -3.72 -4.66 8.35
N SER A 82 -2.49 -4.16 8.27
CA SER A 82 -1.44 -4.63 7.37
C SER A 82 -0.32 -5.26 8.19
N VAL A 83 -0.05 -6.55 7.98
CA VAL A 83 0.97 -7.31 8.72
C VAL A 83 1.85 -8.12 7.78
N ASN A 84 3.17 -7.94 7.87
CA ASN A 84 4.15 -8.74 7.12
C ASN A 84 4.01 -8.61 5.60
N ASN A 85 3.64 -7.44 5.09
CA ASN A 85 3.43 -7.25 3.66
C ASN A 85 4.65 -6.61 2.98
N THR A 86 4.79 -6.83 1.69
CA THR A 86 5.76 -6.12 0.84
C THR A 86 5.02 -5.41 -0.29
N VAL A 87 5.20 -4.09 -0.36
CA VAL A 87 4.61 -3.22 -1.38
C VAL A 87 5.73 -2.54 -2.17
N SER A 88 5.96 -3.00 -3.39
CA SER A 88 7.11 -2.59 -4.20
C SER A 88 6.80 -2.75 -5.68
N GLY A 89 7.30 -1.91 -6.57
CA GLY A 89 7.08 -2.13 -8.02
C GLY A 89 5.84 -1.49 -8.56
N ASN A 90 5.09 -0.83 -7.70
CA ASN A 90 3.87 -0.18 -8.14
C ASN A 90 4.20 1.17 -8.77
N ILE A 91 3.39 1.59 -9.73
CA ILE A 91 3.61 2.80 -10.53
C ILE A 91 2.33 3.64 -10.51
N ALA A 92 2.43 4.88 -10.06
CA ALA A 92 1.33 5.84 -10.10
C ALA A 92 1.87 7.27 -10.24
N PRO A 93 1.10 8.20 -10.82
CA PRO A 93 1.37 9.64 -10.66
C PRO A 93 1.38 10.08 -9.20
N THR A 94 0.54 9.50 -8.33
CA THR A 94 0.47 9.88 -6.91
C THR A 94 0.58 8.67 -5.98
N ALA A 95 1.61 8.68 -5.12
CA ALA A 95 1.85 7.69 -4.06
C ALA A 95 1.73 6.24 -4.52
N ALA A 96 2.68 5.81 -5.35
CA ALA A 96 2.61 4.53 -6.02
C ALA A 96 2.56 3.33 -5.07
N GLY A 97 3.18 3.41 -3.89
CA GLY A 97 3.12 2.35 -2.88
C GLY A 97 1.81 2.36 -2.10
N PHE A 98 1.58 3.41 -1.32
CA PHE A 98 0.41 3.53 -0.45
C PHE A 98 -0.11 4.97 -0.38
N TYR A 99 -1.38 5.16 -0.75
CA TYR A 99 -2.10 6.40 -0.54
C TYR A 99 -3.13 6.23 0.57
N ASN A 100 -3.06 7.09 1.59
CA ASN A 100 -4.01 7.13 2.69
C ASN A 100 -4.88 8.39 2.63
N ASN A 101 -6.15 8.23 2.28
CA ASN A 101 -7.17 9.28 2.27
C ASN A 101 -7.99 9.30 3.56
N GLY A 102 -7.33 9.28 4.72
CA GLY A 102 -8.00 9.24 6.02
C GLY A 102 -8.01 7.85 6.66
N GLY A 103 -8.75 7.73 7.76
CA GLY A 103 -8.73 6.52 8.58
C GLY A 103 -7.43 6.36 9.37
N ASN A 104 -7.33 5.27 10.12
CA ASN A 104 -6.19 5.00 11.01
C ASN A 104 -5.71 3.54 10.83
N PRO A 105 -5.22 3.16 9.65
CA PRO A 105 -4.77 1.79 9.42
C PRO A 105 -3.53 1.48 10.28
N ASN A 106 -3.39 0.22 10.65
CA ASN A 106 -2.25 -0.25 11.43
C ASN A 106 -1.26 -0.99 10.53
N MET A 107 -0.08 -0.43 10.36
CA MET A 107 0.95 -0.89 9.45
C MET A 107 2.10 -1.51 10.25
N ARG A 108 2.15 -2.84 10.31
CA ARG A 108 3.11 -3.57 11.14
C ARG A 108 3.99 -4.49 10.32
N ASN A 109 5.30 -4.36 10.50
CA ASN A 109 6.29 -5.22 9.84
C ASN A 109 6.09 -5.26 8.32
N THR A 110 5.78 -4.10 7.74
CA THR A 110 5.50 -3.96 6.31
C THR A 110 6.67 -3.23 5.66
N ILE A 111 7.03 -3.67 4.45
CA ILE A 111 8.01 -2.99 3.61
C ILE A 111 7.24 -2.24 2.53
N ILE A 112 7.45 -0.93 2.42
CA ILE A 112 6.99 -0.13 1.29
C ILE A 112 8.21 0.57 0.69
N TRP A 113 8.68 0.03 -0.44
CA TRP A 113 9.94 0.45 -1.02
C TRP A 113 9.97 0.24 -2.53
N GLY A 114 10.63 1.14 -3.24
CA GLY A 114 10.86 1.00 -4.67
C GLY A 114 9.57 1.13 -5.47
N ASN A 115 8.67 2.04 -5.09
CA ASN A 115 7.50 2.35 -5.89
C ASN A 115 7.77 3.63 -6.71
N LEU A 116 7.31 3.65 -7.95
CA LEU A 116 7.60 4.73 -8.89
C LEU A 116 6.45 5.75 -8.90
N THR A 117 6.62 6.83 -8.15
CA THR A 117 5.65 7.93 -8.08
C THR A 117 6.06 9.03 -9.06
N ASP A 118 5.20 9.32 -10.03
CA ASP A 118 5.46 10.30 -11.11
C ASP A 118 6.82 10.08 -11.81
N GLY A 119 7.17 8.81 -12.04
CA GLY A 119 8.45 8.46 -12.67
C GLY A 119 9.68 8.55 -11.76
N ALA A 120 9.52 8.82 -10.46
CA ALA A 120 10.61 8.94 -9.49
C ALA A 120 10.42 8.05 -8.25
N LEU A 121 11.53 7.72 -7.59
CA LEU A 121 11.54 6.98 -6.31
C LEU A 121 11.49 7.95 -5.12
N GLY A 122 11.05 7.46 -3.96
CA GLY A 122 11.14 8.18 -2.69
C GLY A 122 9.86 8.88 -2.24
N ALA A 123 8.80 8.81 -3.03
CA ALA A 123 7.46 9.27 -2.67
C ALA A 123 6.47 8.09 -2.64
N ASP A 124 6.89 6.99 -2.00
CA ASP A 124 6.16 5.73 -1.98
C ASP A 124 4.85 5.83 -1.22
N VAL A 125 4.82 6.65 -0.16
CA VAL A 125 3.68 6.83 0.73
C VAL A 125 3.23 8.27 0.74
N PHE A 126 1.91 8.49 0.65
CA PHE A 126 1.30 9.78 0.90
C PHE A 126 0.13 9.62 1.87
N ASN A 127 0.14 10.43 2.92
CA ASN A 127 -0.93 10.48 3.90
C ASN A 127 -1.68 11.82 3.79
N ALA A 128 -2.85 11.81 3.13
CA ALA A 128 -3.65 13.01 2.91
C ALA A 128 -4.36 13.47 4.19
N SER A 129 -4.86 12.52 4.98
CA SER A 129 -5.53 12.78 6.26
C SER A 129 -5.54 11.52 7.13
N GLY A 130 -6.02 11.63 8.37
CA GLY A 130 -6.03 10.52 9.32
C GLY A 130 -4.67 10.31 10.00
N MET A 131 -4.57 9.22 10.77
CA MET A 131 -3.38 8.92 11.58
C MET A 131 -3.05 7.42 11.47
N PRO A 132 -2.50 6.98 10.32
CA PRO A 132 -1.99 5.61 10.19
C PRO A 132 -0.89 5.38 11.25
N GLU A 133 -0.93 4.23 11.91
CA GLU A 133 0.07 3.86 12.90
C GLU A 133 1.08 2.91 12.27
N TRP A 134 2.36 3.22 12.37
CA TRP A 134 3.45 2.44 11.78
C TRP A 134 4.32 1.82 12.85
N LYS A 135 4.63 0.54 12.73
CA LYS A 135 5.45 -0.17 13.70
C LYS A 135 6.33 -1.24 13.05
N HIS A 136 7.62 -1.26 13.38
CA HIS A 136 8.57 -2.23 12.83
C HIS A 136 8.62 -2.26 11.28
N SER A 137 8.24 -1.18 10.62
CA SER A 137 8.11 -1.13 9.16
C SER A 137 9.33 -0.52 8.50
N ASN A 138 9.58 -0.87 7.25
CA ASN A 138 10.61 -0.25 6.42
C ASN A 138 9.94 0.54 5.30
N VAL A 139 10.02 1.86 5.35
CA VAL A 139 9.29 2.74 4.43
C VAL A 139 10.28 3.73 3.82
N ALA A 140 10.34 3.78 2.48
CA ALA A 140 11.15 4.76 1.78
C ALA A 140 10.69 6.18 2.14
N GLY A 141 11.61 7.02 2.62
CA GLY A 141 11.29 8.36 3.10
C GLY A 141 10.55 8.40 4.44
N TRP A 142 10.66 7.34 5.27
CA TRP A 142 9.98 7.27 6.56
C TRP A 142 10.26 8.51 7.41
N ASN A 143 9.18 9.20 7.78
CA ASN A 143 9.21 10.27 8.76
C ASN A 143 7.82 10.42 9.41
N ALA A 144 7.75 11.15 10.52
CA ALA A 144 6.53 11.28 11.32
C ALA A 144 5.37 12.03 10.63
N SER A 145 5.57 12.66 9.46
CA SER A 145 4.47 13.22 8.67
C SER A 145 3.61 12.13 7.99
N LEU A 146 4.16 10.93 7.80
CA LEU A 146 3.46 9.81 7.17
C LEU A 146 2.50 9.10 8.11
N GLY A 147 2.51 9.44 9.41
CA GLY A 147 1.65 8.85 10.43
C GLY A 147 2.27 8.81 11.81
N LYS A 148 1.58 8.15 12.74
CA LYS A 148 2.06 7.94 14.11
C LYS A 148 3.19 6.91 14.12
N ASP A 149 4.33 7.29 14.67
CA ASP A 149 5.44 6.38 14.95
C ASP A 149 5.14 5.55 16.21
N ALA A 150 4.80 4.28 16.05
CA ALA A 150 4.68 3.31 17.15
C ALA A 150 5.97 2.52 17.42
N GLY A 151 7.07 2.95 16.80
CA GLY A 151 8.43 2.53 17.11
C GLY A 151 9.03 1.54 16.11
N ARG A 152 10.38 1.62 16.03
CA ARG A 152 11.25 0.72 15.26
C ARG A 152 10.98 0.71 13.75
N ASN A 153 10.44 1.81 13.23
CA ASN A 153 10.39 2.04 11.78
C ASN A 153 11.76 2.47 11.27
N ILE A 154 12.09 2.10 10.04
CA ILE A 154 13.36 2.41 9.39
C ILE A 154 13.12 2.92 7.97
N ASP A 155 14.05 3.75 7.49
CA ASP A 155 14.20 4.13 6.09
C ASP A 155 15.54 3.57 5.62
N ARG A 156 15.53 2.37 5.04
CA ARG A 156 16.76 1.74 4.56
C ARG A 156 16.46 0.79 3.41
N ASN A 157 17.29 0.83 2.38
CA ASN A 157 17.19 -0.11 1.27
C ASN A 157 17.07 -1.57 1.79
N PRO A 158 15.95 -2.27 1.52
CA PRO A 158 15.71 -3.63 1.99
C PRO A 158 16.55 -4.69 1.27
N VAL A 159 17.37 -4.30 0.28
CA VAL A 159 18.26 -5.16 -0.52
C VAL A 159 17.53 -6.38 -1.09
N PHE A 160 16.36 -6.16 -1.70
CA PHE A 160 15.57 -7.21 -2.34
C PHE A 160 16.45 -8.03 -3.31
N ARG A 161 16.49 -9.36 -3.13
CA ARG A 161 17.31 -10.27 -3.97
C ARG A 161 16.50 -11.03 -5.04
N ARG A 162 15.18 -10.78 -5.17
CA ARG A 162 14.23 -11.38 -6.15
C ARG A 162 12.85 -10.66 -6.06
N LYS A 163 11.94 -10.63 -7.05
CA LYS A 163 12.03 -10.32 -8.50
C LYS A 163 11.03 -9.17 -8.73
N GLY A 164 11.43 -8.12 -9.44
CA GLY A 164 10.57 -6.96 -9.72
C GLY A 164 11.32 -5.67 -9.98
N TYR A 165 12.55 -5.60 -9.51
CA TYR A 165 13.53 -4.58 -9.80
C TYR A 165 14.94 -5.18 -9.89
N ASP A 166 15.81 -4.57 -10.68
CA ASP A 166 17.25 -4.78 -10.59
C ASP A 166 17.82 -4.16 -9.31
N ASP A 167 19.10 -4.45 -8.98
CA ASP A 167 19.79 -3.93 -7.78
C ASP A 167 19.83 -2.38 -7.73
N ASP A 168 19.50 -1.71 -8.83
CA ASP A 168 19.39 -0.26 -9.00
C ASP A 168 17.96 0.30 -8.90
N LEU A 169 16.98 -0.53 -8.53
CA LEU A 169 15.57 -0.16 -8.42
C LEU A 169 14.94 0.30 -9.76
N THR A 170 15.41 -0.23 -10.91
CA THR A 170 14.70 -0.15 -12.22
C THR A 170 13.77 -1.35 -12.49
N PRO A 171 12.51 -1.14 -12.96
CA PRO A 171 11.54 -2.23 -13.07
C PRO A 171 12.07 -3.29 -14.03
N ARG A 172 12.12 -4.54 -13.58
CA ARG A 172 12.60 -5.63 -14.43
C ARG A 172 11.56 -5.92 -15.53
N ASN A 173 12.00 -5.86 -16.78
CA ASN A 173 11.18 -6.21 -17.95
C ASN A 173 10.98 -7.74 -18.12
N ASP A 174 11.53 -8.57 -17.23
CA ASP A 174 11.68 -10.00 -17.45
C ASP A 174 10.71 -10.90 -16.66
N GLY A 175 9.64 -10.35 -16.07
CA GLY A 175 8.52 -11.12 -15.48
C GLY A 175 8.89 -12.01 -14.29
#